data_AF-A0A103XKL9-F1
#
_entry.id   AF-A0A103XKL9-F1
#
_cell.length_a   1.000
_cell.length_b   1.000
_cell.length_c   1.000
_cell.angle_alpha   90.00
_cell.angle_beta   90.00
_cell.angle_gamma   90.00
#
_symmetry.space_group_name_H-M   'P 1'
#
loop_
_entity.id
_entity.type
_entity.pdbx_description
1 polymer ?
#
loop_
_entity_poly.entity_id
_entity_poly.type
_entity_poly.pdbx_seq_one_letter_code
_entity_poly.pdbx_strand_id
1 'polypeptide(L)'
;MPMEWVRGKTIGHGSFAAVSLAKPTNQNSGFPPLMAVKSCGVSHSASLMNERLILEELKDCPEIIGCYGDSLTIENGKRLYNVALEYASGGALADKVKNSGSFRLSESEVQRYTNSILRGLHFIHRNGFVHCDIKLQNVLLVSDGVKDAVKIADFGLAKKAAGDLNSKYEIRGTPMYMAPETVVGGEQESASDIWALGCLVTEMITGNPVWNCSDFGALLMKIGIGAEIPEIPAKLSDDGKDFLGKCFLKDPKKRWTAEMLLNHPFINTVTYKEEAENQISPRDPFDFPDWESQQSSESSTEFDCWIGDGSEFLSGSPSIPPATRLGQLLTDLKPNWSVSSSWVKVR
;
A
#
# COMPACT_ATOMS: atom_id res chain seq x y z
N MET A 1 2.56 7.83 -32.95
CA MET A 1 2.03 9.21 -33.13
C MET A 1 2.00 9.88 -31.77
N PRO A 2 1.99 11.22 -31.65
CA PRO A 2 1.75 11.88 -30.37
C PRO A 2 0.39 11.47 -29.79
N MET A 3 0.28 11.45 -28.47
CA MET A 3 -0.97 11.05 -27.80
C MET A 3 -1.97 12.21 -27.81
N GLU A 4 -2.94 12.17 -28.72
CA GLU A 4 -4.02 13.16 -28.80
C GLU A 4 -5.18 12.76 -27.89
N TRP A 5 -5.48 13.60 -26.89
CA TRP A 5 -6.55 13.40 -25.93
C TRP A 5 -7.19 14.72 -25.50
N VAL A 6 -8.41 14.65 -24.98
CA VAL A 6 -9.20 15.78 -24.47
C VAL A 6 -9.34 15.67 -22.95
N ARG A 7 -9.03 16.75 -22.23
CA ARG A 7 -9.18 16.82 -20.76
C ARG A 7 -10.66 16.87 -20.37
N GLY A 8 -11.05 16.01 -19.43
CA GLY A 8 -12.35 16.00 -18.76
C GLY A 8 -12.28 16.58 -17.34
N LYS A 9 -13.22 16.17 -16.47
CA LYS A 9 -13.28 16.61 -15.07
C LYS A 9 -11.99 16.25 -14.31
N THR A 10 -11.49 17.18 -13.49
CA THR A 10 -10.44 16.90 -12.51
C THR A 10 -11.01 16.15 -11.31
N ILE A 11 -10.42 14.98 -11.02
CA ILE A 11 -10.90 14.02 -10.01
C ILE A 11 -10.02 14.01 -8.75
N GLY A 12 -8.79 14.52 -8.82
CA GLY A 12 -7.91 14.68 -7.66
C GLY A 12 -6.88 15.81 -7.84
N HIS A 13 -6.47 16.43 -6.74
CA HIS A 13 -5.40 17.44 -6.69
C HIS A 13 -4.44 17.14 -5.54
N GLY A 14 -3.14 17.16 -5.80
CA GLY A 14 -2.07 17.19 -4.80
C GLY A 14 -1.24 18.46 -4.94
N SER A 15 -0.22 18.65 -4.10
CA SER A 15 0.50 19.94 -3.95
C SER A 15 1.09 20.52 -5.24
N PHE A 16 1.49 19.66 -6.19
CA PHE A 16 2.14 20.08 -7.45
C PHE A 16 1.50 19.48 -8.70
N ALA A 17 0.48 18.64 -8.56
CA ALA A 17 -0.12 17.90 -9.67
C ALA A 17 -1.64 17.73 -9.52
N ALA A 18 -2.36 17.71 -10.63
CA ALA A 18 -3.78 17.40 -10.70
C ALA A 18 -4.01 16.16 -11.58
N VAL A 19 -4.98 15.31 -11.20
CA VAL A 19 -5.41 14.15 -11.99
C VAL A 19 -6.77 14.47 -12.60
N SER A 20 -6.84 14.51 -13.92
CA SER A 20 -8.08 14.65 -14.67
C SER A 20 -8.46 13.36 -15.38
N LEU A 21 -9.75 13.16 -15.61
CA LEU A 21 -10.21 12.23 -16.66
C LEU A 21 -9.70 12.73 -18.01
N ALA A 22 -9.41 11.82 -18.93
CA ALA A 22 -9.13 12.12 -20.32
C ALA A 22 -9.75 11.07 -21.25
N LYS A 23 -10.03 11.45 -22.49
CA LYS A 23 -10.44 10.53 -23.56
C LYS A 23 -9.55 10.75 -24.79
N PRO A 24 -9.13 9.69 -25.51
CA PRO A 24 -8.38 9.86 -26.75
C PRO A 24 -9.25 10.56 -27.81
N THR A 25 -8.67 11.47 -28.58
CA THR A 25 -9.37 12.23 -29.63
C THR A 25 -9.77 11.32 -30.81
N ASN A 26 -8.96 10.29 -31.08
CA ASN A 26 -9.22 9.26 -32.07
C ASN A 26 -9.41 7.91 -31.38
N GLN A 27 -10.55 7.24 -31.61
CA GLN A 27 -10.85 5.93 -31.01
C GLN A 27 -9.97 4.80 -31.56
N ASN A 28 -9.42 4.94 -32.77
CA ASN A 28 -8.49 3.98 -33.38
C ASN A 28 -7.02 4.22 -32.96
N SER A 29 -6.78 4.96 -31.87
CA SER A 29 -5.44 5.29 -31.39
C SER A 29 -4.74 4.18 -30.60
N GLY A 30 -5.47 3.12 -30.21
CA GLY A 30 -4.97 2.03 -29.36
C GLY A 30 -5.02 2.30 -27.86
N PHE A 31 -5.38 3.52 -27.44
CA PHE A 31 -5.59 3.88 -26.03
C PHE A 31 -7.02 3.53 -25.56
N PRO A 32 -7.23 3.22 -24.27
CA PRO A 32 -8.57 2.92 -23.75
C PRO A 32 -9.50 4.14 -23.85
N PRO A 33 -10.84 3.93 -23.89
CA PRO A 33 -11.83 4.98 -24.12
C PRO A 33 -11.94 6.00 -22.97
N LEU A 34 -11.31 5.73 -21.83
CA LEU A 34 -11.20 6.60 -20.68
C LEU A 34 -9.85 6.35 -19.98
N MET A 35 -9.12 7.43 -19.67
CA MET A 35 -7.83 7.43 -18.98
C MET A 35 -7.85 8.39 -17.80
N ALA A 36 -6.93 8.20 -16.85
CA ALA A 36 -6.53 9.25 -15.92
C ALA A 36 -5.30 9.96 -16.47
N VAL A 37 -5.20 11.29 -16.33
CA VAL A 37 -4.02 12.05 -16.73
C VAL A 37 -3.53 12.90 -15.56
N LYS A 38 -2.39 12.50 -15.00
CA LYS A 38 -1.67 13.20 -13.93
C LYS A 38 -0.85 14.33 -14.57
N SER A 39 -1.04 15.56 -14.11
CA SER A 39 -0.60 16.77 -14.82
C SER A 39 0.05 17.76 -13.84
N CYS A 40 1.22 18.28 -14.17
CA CYS A 40 1.91 19.31 -13.38
C CYS A 40 2.45 20.44 -14.28
N GLY A 41 2.83 21.58 -13.68
CA GLY A 41 3.60 22.59 -14.39
C GLY A 41 5.00 22.08 -14.72
N VAL A 42 5.53 22.41 -15.91
CA VAL A 42 6.86 21.92 -16.38
C VAL A 42 8.01 22.28 -15.42
N SER A 43 7.87 23.33 -14.60
CA SER A 43 8.82 23.67 -13.52
C SER A 43 8.89 22.66 -12.36
N HIS A 44 7.93 21.72 -12.28
CA HIS A 44 7.81 20.73 -11.21
C HIS A 44 7.70 19.29 -11.76
N SER A 45 8.05 19.07 -13.03
CA SER A 45 7.86 17.76 -13.68
C SER A 45 8.85 16.68 -13.31
N ALA A 46 9.86 16.96 -12.49
CA ALA A 46 10.93 16.01 -12.15
C ALA A 46 10.39 14.73 -11.47
N SER A 47 9.52 14.87 -10.46
CA SER A 47 8.91 13.71 -9.78
C SER A 47 7.95 12.93 -10.68
N LEU A 48 7.13 13.62 -11.47
CA LEU A 48 6.18 13.00 -12.40
C LEU A 48 6.88 12.32 -13.60
N MET A 49 8.05 12.82 -14.00
CA MET A 49 8.90 12.17 -15.00
C MET A 49 9.61 10.94 -14.43
N ASN A 50 10.08 11.00 -13.18
CA ASN A 50 10.60 9.83 -12.46
C ASN A 50 9.52 8.74 -12.32
N GLU A 51 8.33 9.11 -11.84
CA GLU A 51 7.16 8.22 -11.75
C GLU A 51 6.87 7.51 -13.08
N ARG A 52 6.84 8.24 -14.21
CA ARG A 52 6.66 7.63 -15.53
C ARG A 52 7.76 6.64 -15.88
N LEU A 53 9.02 6.96 -15.62
CA LEU A 53 10.16 6.07 -15.92
C LEU A 53 10.09 4.78 -15.09
N ILE A 54 9.69 4.88 -13.81
CA ILE A 54 9.48 3.72 -12.94
C ILE A 54 8.31 2.86 -13.44
N LEU A 55 7.19 3.48 -13.82
CA LEU A 55 6.04 2.75 -14.38
C LEU A 55 6.36 2.07 -15.73
N GLU A 56 7.24 2.65 -16.56
CA GLU A 56 7.73 2.03 -17.80
C GLU A 56 8.63 0.80 -17.53
N GLU A 57 9.47 0.83 -16.48
CA GLU A 57 10.25 -0.32 -16.02
C GLU A 57 9.38 -1.40 -15.32
N LEU A 58 8.17 -1.08 -14.87
CA LEU A 58 7.31 -1.96 -14.07
C LEU A 58 5.99 -2.41 -14.75
N LYS A 59 5.77 -2.03 -16.01
CA LYS A 59 4.53 -2.22 -16.77
C LYS A 59 4.01 -3.66 -16.94
N ASP A 60 4.87 -4.67 -16.77
CA ASP A 60 4.50 -6.08 -16.96
C ASP A 60 3.82 -6.71 -15.72
N CYS A 61 3.54 -5.91 -14.67
CA CYS A 61 2.80 -6.35 -13.48
C CYS A 61 1.33 -5.92 -13.54
N PRO A 62 0.35 -6.85 -13.51
CA PRO A 62 -1.06 -6.48 -13.57
C PRO A 62 -1.54 -5.74 -12.31
N GLU A 63 -0.91 -5.96 -11.16
CA GLU A 63 -1.22 -5.28 -9.89
C GLU A 63 -0.59 -3.88 -9.75
N ILE A 64 0.05 -3.34 -10.80
CA ILE A 64 0.56 -1.96 -10.86
C ILE A 64 -0.31 -1.15 -11.84
N ILE A 65 -0.52 0.14 -11.54
CA ILE A 65 -1.31 1.04 -12.38
C ILE A 65 -0.66 1.20 -13.77
N GLY A 66 -1.42 0.92 -14.83
CA GLY A 66 -0.92 1.00 -16.20
C GLY A 66 -0.51 2.43 -16.57
N CYS A 67 0.60 2.57 -17.29
CA CYS A 67 1.07 3.83 -17.86
C CYS A 67 1.04 3.75 -19.40
N TYR A 68 0.56 4.81 -20.04
CA TYR A 68 0.41 4.88 -21.50
C TYR A 68 1.40 5.86 -22.16
N GLY A 69 2.17 6.61 -21.36
CA GLY A 69 3.18 7.58 -21.81
C GLY A 69 2.88 9.02 -21.39
N ASP A 70 3.73 9.95 -21.80
CA ASP A 70 3.64 11.39 -21.52
C ASP A 70 3.25 12.28 -22.71
N SER A 71 2.74 13.46 -22.40
CA SER A 71 2.60 14.56 -23.37
C SER A 71 2.83 15.94 -22.73
N LEU A 72 3.30 16.88 -23.54
CA LEU A 72 3.35 18.30 -23.19
C LEU A 72 2.13 19.01 -23.78
N THR A 73 1.34 19.69 -22.94
CA THR A 73 0.19 20.50 -23.38
C THR A 73 0.40 21.98 -23.06
N ILE A 74 -0.35 22.85 -23.72
CA ILE A 74 -0.45 24.28 -23.39
C ILE A 74 -1.92 24.58 -23.10
N GLU A 75 -2.22 24.89 -21.85
CA GLU A 75 -3.59 25.06 -21.36
C GLU A 75 -3.68 26.40 -20.61
N ASN A 76 -4.59 27.28 -21.04
CA ASN A 76 -4.73 28.64 -20.50
C ASN A 76 -3.39 29.42 -20.41
N GLY A 77 -2.56 29.26 -21.46
CA GLY A 77 -1.22 29.87 -21.55
C GLY A 77 -0.13 29.20 -20.72
N LYS A 78 -0.45 28.18 -19.90
CA LYS A 78 0.52 27.45 -19.06
C LYS A 78 0.99 26.18 -19.77
N ARG A 79 2.29 25.91 -19.75
CA ARG A 79 2.86 24.64 -20.22
C ARG A 79 2.74 23.59 -19.12
N LEU A 80 2.12 22.46 -19.43
CA LEU A 80 1.97 21.33 -18.52
C LEU A 80 2.74 20.10 -19.02
N TYR A 81 3.30 19.33 -18.09
CA TYR A 81 3.78 17.97 -18.32
C TYR A 81 2.72 17.01 -17.79
N ASN A 82 2.32 16.06 -18.64
CA ASN A 82 1.20 15.16 -18.39
C ASN A 82 1.68 13.72 -18.55
N VAL A 83 1.21 12.82 -17.69
CA VAL A 83 1.38 11.36 -17.81
C VAL A 83 0.00 10.73 -17.86
N ALA A 84 -0.25 9.94 -18.89
CA ALA A 84 -1.49 9.20 -19.08
C ALA A 84 -1.40 7.82 -18.42
N LEU A 85 -2.42 7.49 -17.64
CA LEU A 85 -2.51 6.35 -16.75
C LEU A 85 -3.85 5.62 -16.92
N GLU A 86 -3.86 4.36 -16.53
CA GLU A 86 -5.05 3.52 -16.36
C GLU A 86 -6.08 4.21 -15.44
N TYR A 87 -7.36 4.18 -15.83
CA TYR A 87 -8.42 4.78 -15.02
C TYR A 87 -9.01 3.77 -14.03
N ALA A 88 -8.67 3.93 -12.75
CA ALA A 88 -9.23 3.18 -11.63
C ALA A 88 -10.71 3.51 -11.39
N SER A 89 -11.60 2.81 -12.09
CA SER A 89 -13.06 3.00 -12.05
C SER A 89 -13.68 2.77 -10.66
N GLY A 90 -13.12 1.87 -9.85
CA GLY A 90 -13.51 1.62 -8.45
C GLY A 90 -12.92 2.61 -7.43
N GLY A 91 -12.09 3.56 -7.89
CA GLY A 91 -11.50 4.59 -7.04
C GLY A 91 -10.30 4.09 -6.24
N ALA A 92 -10.25 4.43 -4.94
CA ALA A 92 -9.17 4.03 -4.03
C ALA A 92 -9.71 3.11 -2.93
N LEU A 93 -8.89 2.19 -2.46
CA LEU A 93 -9.24 1.24 -1.40
C LEU A 93 -9.63 1.96 -0.10
N ALA A 94 -9.06 3.14 0.18
CA ALA A 94 -9.49 4.03 1.27
C ALA A 94 -10.97 4.47 1.18
N ASP A 95 -11.52 4.64 -0.03
CA ASP A 95 -12.95 4.94 -0.21
C ASP A 95 -13.79 3.67 -0.07
N LYS A 96 -13.30 2.50 -0.53
CA LYS A 96 -13.96 1.20 -0.34
C LYS A 96 -14.15 0.88 1.14
N VAL A 97 -13.09 1.04 1.94
CA VAL A 97 -13.10 0.89 3.41
C VAL A 97 -14.08 1.90 4.05
N LYS A 98 -14.01 3.19 3.68
CA LYS A 98 -14.89 4.23 4.25
C LYS A 98 -16.36 4.15 3.83
N ASN A 99 -16.66 3.56 2.67
CA ASN A 99 -18.02 3.38 2.16
C ASN A 99 -18.64 2.05 2.60
N SER A 100 -17.89 1.16 3.25
CA SER A 100 -18.43 -0.04 3.91
C SER A 100 -19.37 0.36 5.04
N GLY A 101 -20.50 -0.34 5.18
CA GLY A 101 -21.49 -0.09 6.24
C GLY A 101 -20.98 -0.31 7.67
N SER A 102 -19.75 -0.82 7.84
CA SER A 102 -19.07 -0.93 9.14
C SER A 102 -17.72 -0.20 9.19
N PHE A 103 -17.42 0.62 8.18
CA PHE A 103 -16.15 1.32 7.95
C PHE A 103 -14.89 0.42 7.88
N ARG A 104 -15.06 -0.90 7.82
CA ARG A 104 -14.01 -1.93 7.70
C ARG A 104 -14.39 -2.98 6.65
N LEU A 105 -13.45 -3.85 6.31
CA LEU A 105 -13.67 -4.99 5.42
C LEU A 105 -13.77 -6.32 6.21
N SER A 106 -14.34 -7.34 5.60
CA SER A 106 -14.26 -8.72 6.12
C SER A 106 -12.85 -9.29 5.93
N GLU A 107 -12.43 -10.23 6.78
CA GLU A 107 -11.09 -10.82 6.68
C GLU A 107 -10.85 -11.48 5.31
N SER A 108 -11.88 -12.05 4.67
CA SER A 108 -11.82 -12.59 3.30
C SER A 108 -11.57 -11.53 2.21
N GLU A 109 -12.13 -10.32 2.35
CA GLU A 109 -11.79 -9.19 1.47
C GLU A 109 -10.36 -8.70 1.73
N VAL A 110 -9.96 -8.60 3.00
CA VAL A 110 -8.60 -8.21 3.39
C VAL A 110 -7.57 -9.18 2.83
N GLN A 111 -7.76 -10.49 2.98
CA GLN A 111 -6.85 -11.51 2.43
C GLN A 111 -6.72 -11.39 0.91
N ARG A 112 -7.83 -11.22 0.18
CA ARG A 112 -7.82 -11.03 -1.29
C ARG A 112 -7.07 -9.77 -1.72
N TYR A 113 -7.41 -8.61 -1.15
CA TYR A 113 -6.72 -7.36 -1.47
C TYR A 113 -5.24 -7.41 -1.08
N THR A 114 -4.89 -8.04 0.05
CA THR A 114 -3.49 -8.20 0.50
C THR A 114 -2.70 -9.12 -0.42
N ASN A 115 -3.29 -10.20 -0.94
CA ASN A 115 -2.67 -11.09 -1.92
C ASN A 115 -2.22 -10.30 -3.17
N SER A 116 -3.10 -9.47 -3.75
CA SER A 116 -2.74 -8.64 -4.91
C SER A 116 -1.70 -7.55 -4.57
N ILE A 117 -1.82 -6.85 -3.44
CA ILE A 117 -0.81 -5.85 -3.04
C ILE A 117 0.56 -6.51 -2.84
N LEU A 118 0.60 -7.73 -2.28
CA LEU A 118 1.83 -8.50 -2.13
C LEU A 118 2.46 -8.93 -3.46
N ARG A 119 1.66 -9.32 -4.47
CA ARG A 119 2.15 -9.61 -5.83
C ARG A 119 2.81 -8.38 -6.44
N GLY A 120 2.13 -7.24 -6.37
CA GLY A 120 2.66 -5.95 -6.81
C GLY A 120 3.95 -5.56 -6.08
N LEU A 121 3.99 -5.66 -4.75
CA LEU A 121 5.19 -5.37 -3.95
C LEU A 121 6.35 -6.31 -4.27
N HIS A 122 6.12 -7.62 -4.40
CA HIS A 122 7.16 -8.56 -4.84
C HIS A 122 7.71 -8.19 -6.22
N PHE A 123 6.84 -7.77 -7.16
CA PHE A 123 7.27 -7.29 -8.48
C PHE A 123 8.08 -5.99 -8.40
N ILE A 124 7.68 -5.03 -7.57
CA ILE A 124 8.43 -3.77 -7.34
C ILE A 124 9.82 -4.10 -6.77
N HIS A 125 9.87 -4.91 -5.71
CA HIS A 125 11.10 -5.21 -4.96
C HIS A 125 12.09 -6.06 -5.78
N ARG A 126 11.62 -7.07 -6.53
CA ARG A 126 12.51 -7.91 -7.36
C ARG A 126 13.15 -7.16 -8.54
N ASN A 127 12.50 -6.09 -9.01
CA ASN A 127 13.07 -5.18 -10.02
C ASN A 127 13.96 -4.08 -9.41
N GLY A 128 14.29 -4.18 -8.11
CA GLY A 128 15.20 -3.26 -7.44
C GLY A 128 14.59 -1.91 -7.10
N PHE A 129 13.26 -1.82 -6.97
CA PHE A 129 12.56 -0.59 -6.56
C PHE A 129 12.00 -0.68 -5.14
N VAL A 130 11.70 0.48 -4.57
CA VAL A 130 11.02 0.69 -3.27
C VAL A 130 9.94 1.75 -3.47
N HIS A 131 8.71 1.48 -3.03
CA HIS A 131 7.56 2.35 -3.29
C HIS A 131 7.54 3.60 -2.38
N CYS A 132 7.98 3.45 -1.14
CA CYS A 132 8.15 4.52 -0.14
C CYS A 132 6.86 5.21 0.38
N ASP A 133 5.70 4.99 -0.25
CA ASP A 133 4.41 5.56 0.20
C ASP A 133 3.23 4.58 -0.02
N ILE A 134 3.35 3.35 0.51
CA ILE A 134 2.27 2.35 0.52
C ILE A 134 1.21 2.72 1.55
N LYS A 135 -0.05 2.85 1.11
CA LYS A 135 -1.21 3.23 1.93
C LYS A 135 -2.53 3.02 1.18
N LEU A 136 -3.66 3.01 1.90
CA LEU A 136 -4.99 2.77 1.31
C LEU A 136 -5.41 3.78 0.23
N GLN A 137 -4.83 4.99 0.22
CA GLN A 137 -5.15 6.03 -0.77
C GLN A 137 -4.39 5.83 -2.09
N ASN A 138 -3.24 5.14 -2.03
CA ASN A 138 -2.36 4.84 -3.17
C ASN A 138 -2.60 3.42 -3.74
N VAL A 139 -3.40 2.59 -3.05
CA VAL A 139 -3.97 1.38 -3.62
C VAL A 139 -5.31 1.71 -4.27
N LEU A 140 -5.37 1.55 -5.58
CA LEU A 140 -6.53 1.85 -6.42
C LEU A 140 -7.24 0.56 -6.87
N LEU A 141 -8.50 0.71 -7.29
CA LEU A 141 -9.35 -0.39 -7.75
C LEU A 141 -9.85 -0.11 -9.18
N VAL A 142 -9.58 -1.03 -10.11
CA VAL A 142 -10.19 -1.08 -11.44
C VAL A 142 -11.30 -2.12 -11.37
N SER A 143 -12.55 -1.67 -11.43
CA SER A 143 -13.72 -2.55 -11.36
C SER A 143 -14.27 -2.79 -12.76
N ASP A 144 -14.45 -4.06 -13.12
CA ASP A 144 -15.13 -4.51 -14.34
C ASP A 144 -16.65 -4.72 -14.14
N GLY A 145 -17.13 -4.60 -12.89
CA GLY A 145 -18.51 -4.86 -12.48
C GLY A 145 -18.73 -6.24 -11.83
N VAL A 146 -17.72 -7.12 -11.84
CA VAL A 146 -17.75 -8.47 -11.26
C VAL A 146 -16.68 -8.65 -10.17
N LYS A 147 -15.44 -8.22 -10.42
CA LYS A 147 -14.34 -8.19 -9.44
C LYS A 147 -13.58 -6.85 -9.51
N ASP A 148 -13.03 -6.43 -8.38
CA ASP A 148 -12.14 -5.26 -8.32
C ASP A 148 -10.68 -5.71 -8.48
N ALA A 149 -10.06 -5.38 -9.61
CA ALA A 149 -8.63 -5.56 -9.81
C ALA A 149 -7.84 -4.47 -9.04
N VAL A 150 -6.88 -4.90 -8.23
CA VAL A 150 -6.05 -4.00 -7.40
C VAL A 150 -4.91 -3.40 -8.21
N LYS A 151 -4.63 -2.11 -7.99
CA LYS A 151 -3.54 -1.37 -8.65
C LYS A 151 -2.75 -0.53 -7.64
N ILE A 152 -1.47 -0.82 -7.46
CA ILE A 152 -0.54 0.08 -6.74
C ILE A 152 -0.26 1.30 -7.63
N ALA A 153 -0.33 2.51 -7.05
CA ALA A 153 -0.22 3.77 -7.76
C ALA A 153 0.52 4.86 -6.94
N ASP A 154 0.82 5.99 -7.61
CA ASP A 154 1.60 7.13 -7.10
C ASP A 154 3.06 6.80 -6.74
N PHE A 155 3.82 6.37 -7.75
CA PHE A 155 5.27 6.14 -7.67
C PHE A 155 6.08 7.46 -7.61
N GLY A 156 5.45 8.60 -7.32
CA GLY A 156 6.09 9.92 -7.25
C GLY A 156 7.16 10.06 -6.15
N LEU A 157 7.20 9.13 -5.18
CA LEU A 157 8.22 9.05 -4.12
C LEU A 157 9.16 7.83 -4.26
N ALA A 158 8.87 6.93 -5.20
CA ALA A 158 9.58 5.67 -5.38
C ALA A 158 11.02 5.87 -5.89
N LYS A 159 11.91 4.95 -5.53
CA LYS A 159 13.34 5.00 -5.85
C LYS A 159 13.91 3.60 -6.12
N LYS A 160 15.11 3.53 -6.71
CA LYS A 160 15.88 2.29 -6.80
C LYS A 160 16.57 1.99 -5.46
N ALA A 161 16.47 0.74 -5.02
CA ALA A 161 17.08 0.23 -3.79
C ALA A 161 18.61 0.37 -3.84
N ALA A 162 19.23 0.78 -2.73
CA ALA A 162 20.69 0.98 -2.56
C ALA A 162 21.43 1.91 -3.57
N GLY A 163 20.76 2.44 -4.61
CA GLY A 163 21.41 3.10 -5.76
C GLY A 163 21.77 4.58 -5.58
N ASP A 164 21.23 5.26 -4.58
CA ASP A 164 21.42 6.70 -4.36
C ASP A 164 21.89 6.99 -2.93
N LEU A 165 23.18 7.30 -2.78
CA LEU A 165 23.80 7.67 -1.51
C LEU A 165 23.30 9.00 -0.94
N ASN A 166 22.79 9.92 -1.77
CA ASN A 166 22.18 11.17 -1.30
C ASN A 166 20.76 10.93 -0.76
N SER A 167 20.07 9.87 -1.20
CA SER A 167 18.70 9.55 -0.73
C SER A 167 18.62 9.04 0.72
N LYS A 168 19.76 8.73 1.36
CA LYS A 168 19.81 8.08 2.69
C LYS A 168 19.28 8.91 3.86
N TYR A 169 18.97 10.18 3.65
CA TYR A 169 18.56 11.11 4.71
C TYR A 169 17.26 11.86 4.43
N GLU A 170 16.59 11.60 3.30
CA GLU A 170 15.28 12.20 3.01
C GLU A 170 14.16 11.28 3.50
N ILE A 171 13.50 11.68 4.59
CA ILE A 171 12.30 11.00 5.12
C ILE A 171 11.12 11.27 4.16
N ARG A 172 10.65 10.22 3.47
CA ARG A 172 9.57 10.28 2.46
C ARG A 172 8.37 9.41 2.82
N GLY A 173 7.18 9.81 2.36
CA GLY A 173 5.94 9.06 2.50
C GLY A 173 5.02 9.65 3.57
N THR A 174 4.09 8.83 4.08
CA THR A 174 3.03 9.26 5.00
C THR A 174 3.34 8.81 6.44
N PRO A 175 3.46 9.71 7.44
CA PRO A 175 3.94 9.38 8.80
C PRO A 175 3.31 8.16 9.47
N MET A 176 2.00 7.95 9.31
CA MET A 176 1.29 6.84 9.97
C MET A 176 1.66 5.44 9.45
N TYR A 177 2.32 5.35 8.30
CA TYR A 177 2.78 4.08 7.69
C TYR A 177 4.31 3.93 7.76
N MET A 178 5.02 4.84 8.43
CA MET A 178 6.48 4.84 8.48
C MET A 178 7.04 3.74 9.38
N ALA A 179 8.11 3.09 8.90
CA ALA A 179 8.83 2.06 9.63
C ALA A 179 9.88 2.66 10.59
N PRO A 180 10.24 1.97 11.69
CA PRO A 180 11.20 2.46 12.67
C PRO A 180 12.56 2.85 12.07
N GLU A 181 13.09 2.05 11.14
CA GLU A 181 14.37 2.33 10.49
C GLU A 181 14.34 3.61 9.62
N THR A 182 13.19 3.90 9.00
CA THR A 182 12.98 5.12 8.21
C THR A 182 12.94 6.37 9.10
N VAL A 183 12.33 6.27 10.28
CA VAL A 183 12.24 7.39 11.24
C VAL A 183 13.55 7.62 11.99
N VAL A 184 14.30 6.56 12.31
CA VAL A 184 15.54 6.64 13.11
C VAL A 184 16.77 6.96 12.25
N GLY A 185 16.85 6.40 11.04
CA GLY A 185 18.06 6.45 10.21
C GLY A 185 17.89 7.08 8.83
N GLY A 186 16.67 7.39 8.40
CA GLY A 186 16.38 7.69 6.99
C GLY A 186 16.46 6.46 6.07
N GLU A 187 16.66 5.27 6.64
CA GLU A 187 16.73 4.02 5.90
C GLU A 187 15.32 3.63 5.42
N GLN A 188 15.09 3.75 4.11
CA GLN A 188 13.84 3.37 3.48
C GLN A 188 14.17 2.44 2.32
N GLU A 189 13.94 1.15 2.53
CA GLU A 189 14.23 0.06 1.59
C GLU A 189 13.01 -0.87 1.51
N SER A 190 13.06 -1.96 0.74
CA SER A 190 11.91 -2.86 0.52
C SER A 190 11.21 -3.34 1.80
N ALA A 191 11.94 -3.54 2.91
CA ALA A 191 11.37 -3.90 4.20
C ALA A 191 10.43 -2.81 4.78
N SER A 192 10.67 -1.54 4.47
CA SER A 192 9.86 -0.41 4.94
C SER A 192 8.48 -0.38 4.27
N ASP A 193 8.39 -0.80 3.00
CA ASP A 193 7.10 -1.02 2.31
C ASP A 193 6.28 -2.16 2.96
N ILE A 194 6.94 -3.18 3.53
CA ILE A 194 6.27 -4.29 4.23
C ILE A 194 5.68 -3.84 5.59
N TRP A 195 6.36 -2.95 6.30
CA TRP A 195 5.80 -2.34 7.50
C TRP A 195 4.56 -1.50 7.15
N ALA A 196 4.65 -0.69 6.10
CA ALA A 196 3.53 0.10 5.58
C ALA A 196 2.36 -0.78 5.11
N LEU A 197 2.63 -1.94 4.50
CA LEU A 197 1.63 -2.96 4.20
C LEU A 197 0.95 -3.49 5.48
N GLY A 198 1.71 -3.79 6.54
CA GLY A 198 1.14 -4.18 7.83
C GLY A 198 0.17 -3.11 8.36
N CYS A 199 0.58 -1.84 8.32
CA CYS A 199 -0.28 -0.71 8.72
C CYS A 199 -1.57 -0.62 7.89
N LEU A 200 -1.45 -0.82 6.57
CA LEU A 200 -2.56 -0.84 5.61
C LEU A 200 -3.54 -2.00 5.90
N VAL A 201 -3.03 -3.20 6.18
CA VAL A 201 -3.84 -4.38 6.53
C VAL A 201 -4.61 -4.16 7.83
N THR A 202 -3.96 -3.65 8.89
CA THR A 202 -4.66 -3.30 10.12
C THR A 202 -5.76 -2.27 9.88
N GLU A 203 -5.50 -1.21 9.09
CA GLU A 203 -6.49 -0.17 8.78
C GLU A 203 -7.71 -0.73 8.01
N MET A 204 -7.53 -1.70 7.10
CA MET A 204 -8.67 -2.38 6.43
C MET A 204 -9.58 -3.12 7.42
N ILE A 205 -9.01 -3.69 8.50
CA ILE A 205 -9.71 -4.54 9.47
C ILE A 205 -10.37 -3.71 10.57
N THR A 206 -9.71 -2.65 11.04
CA THR A 206 -10.22 -1.78 12.11
C THR A 206 -11.09 -0.64 11.57
N GLY A 207 -10.94 -0.27 10.31
CA GLY A 207 -11.49 0.97 9.75
C GLY A 207 -10.81 2.25 10.24
N ASN A 208 -9.69 2.12 10.96
CA ASN A 208 -9.04 3.20 11.71
C ASN A 208 -7.52 3.16 11.52
N PRO A 209 -6.82 4.32 11.44
CA PRO A 209 -5.37 4.34 11.40
C PRO A 209 -4.73 3.62 12.57
N VAL A 210 -3.62 2.91 12.31
CA VAL A 210 -2.83 2.17 13.31
C VAL A 210 -2.31 3.00 14.50
N TRP A 211 -2.24 4.33 14.35
CA TRP A 211 -1.75 5.23 15.39
C TRP A 211 -2.79 6.31 15.70
N ASN A 212 -3.35 6.25 16.90
CA ASN A 212 -4.19 7.33 17.43
C ASN A 212 -3.29 8.45 18.00
N CYS A 213 -2.66 9.24 17.12
CA CYS A 213 -1.78 10.35 17.47
C CYS A 213 -2.08 11.56 16.58
N SER A 214 -2.42 12.69 17.18
CA SER A 214 -2.71 13.96 16.48
C SER A 214 -1.48 14.83 16.22
N ASP A 215 -0.41 14.65 17.00
CA ASP A 215 0.89 15.28 16.74
C ASP A 215 1.85 14.33 16.01
N PHE A 216 2.40 14.81 14.89
CA PHE A 216 3.40 14.09 14.11
C PHE A 216 4.75 14.00 14.84
N GLY A 217 5.11 14.97 15.68
CA GLY A 217 6.35 14.92 16.46
C GLY A 217 6.36 13.76 17.46
N ALA A 218 5.31 13.68 18.28
CA ALA A 218 5.05 12.58 19.19
C ALA A 218 4.94 11.23 18.45
N LEU A 219 4.27 11.18 17.29
CA LEU A 219 4.17 9.96 16.48
C LEU A 219 5.54 9.45 16.02
N LEU A 220 6.40 10.33 15.49
CA LEU A 220 7.74 9.95 15.04
C LEU A 220 8.63 9.52 16.22
N MET A 221 8.55 10.21 17.36
CA MET A 221 9.22 9.77 18.60
C MET A 221 8.72 8.38 19.06
N LYS A 222 7.40 8.12 18.93
CA LYS A 222 6.78 6.85 19.29
C LYS A 222 7.21 5.69 18.38
N ILE A 223 7.29 5.92 17.07
CA ILE A 223 7.77 4.94 16.09
C ILE A 223 9.28 4.68 16.23
N GLY A 224 10.08 5.73 16.43
CA GLY A 224 11.55 5.66 16.39
C GLY A 224 12.26 5.36 17.72
N ILE A 225 11.78 5.88 18.85
CA ILE A 225 12.34 5.57 20.20
C ILE A 225 11.49 4.51 20.90
N GLY A 226 10.17 4.57 20.75
CA GLY A 226 9.24 3.74 21.52
C GLY A 226 9.43 2.24 21.31
N ALA A 227 9.19 1.46 22.37
CA ALA A 227 9.15 0.00 22.29
C ALA A 227 7.92 -0.50 21.51
N GLU A 228 6.82 0.28 21.49
CA GLU A 228 5.53 -0.06 20.89
C GLU A 228 5.56 -0.34 19.37
N ILE A 229 4.73 -1.28 18.94
CA ILE A 229 4.37 -1.56 17.54
C ILE A 229 2.88 -1.18 17.33
N PRO A 230 2.37 -1.11 16.09
CA PRO A 230 0.93 -1.04 15.85
C PRO A 230 0.17 -2.14 16.58
N GLU A 231 -1.00 -1.81 17.14
CA GLU A 231 -1.84 -2.80 17.81
C GLU A 231 -2.37 -3.83 16.80
N ILE A 232 -2.17 -5.12 17.09
CA ILE A 232 -2.69 -6.23 16.28
C ILE A 232 -4.14 -6.49 16.73
N PRO A 233 -5.16 -6.28 15.87
CA PRO A 233 -6.56 -6.37 16.32
C PRO A 233 -6.94 -7.78 16.79
N ALA A 234 -7.42 -7.89 18.03
CA ALA A 234 -7.78 -9.17 18.65
C ALA A 234 -8.86 -9.99 17.90
N LYS A 235 -9.57 -9.38 16.94
CA LYS A 235 -10.67 -9.97 16.15
C LYS A 235 -10.21 -10.68 14.86
N LEU A 236 -8.93 -10.67 14.53
CA LEU A 236 -8.34 -11.46 13.45
C LEU A 236 -8.35 -12.97 13.77
N SER A 237 -8.25 -13.81 12.73
CA SER A 237 -7.73 -15.17 12.85
C SER A 237 -6.29 -15.18 13.40
N ASP A 238 -5.86 -16.31 13.96
CA ASP A 238 -4.48 -16.42 14.47
C ASP A 238 -3.43 -16.40 13.35
N ASP A 239 -3.76 -16.92 12.15
CA ASP A 239 -2.97 -16.72 10.93
C ASP A 239 -2.77 -15.23 10.61
N GLY A 240 -3.83 -14.43 10.73
CA GLY A 240 -3.78 -12.99 10.48
C GLY A 240 -3.01 -12.20 11.56
N LYS A 241 -3.06 -12.66 12.82
CA LYS A 241 -2.24 -12.11 13.91
C LYS A 241 -0.75 -12.40 13.65
N ASP A 242 -0.42 -13.62 13.25
CA ASP A 242 0.97 -13.98 12.94
C ASP A 242 1.50 -13.26 11.69
N PHE A 243 0.66 -13.10 10.66
CA PHE A 243 0.97 -12.30 9.46
C PHE A 243 1.35 -10.85 9.82
N LEU A 244 0.52 -10.18 10.62
CA LEU A 244 0.84 -8.82 11.11
C LEU A 244 2.08 -8.82 12.01
N GLY A 245 2.28 -9.87 12.82
CA GLY A 245 3.49 -10.09 13.59
C GLY A 245 4.75 -10.14 12.73
N LYS A 246 4.72 -10.78 11.55
CA LYS A 246 5.84 -10.79 10.59
C LYS A 246 6.11 -9.41 9.98
N CYS A 247 5.06 -8.64 9.70
CA CYS A 247 5.16 -7.29 9.13
C CYS A 247 5.72 -6.27 10.14
N PHE A 248 5.34 -6.37 11.43
CA PHE A 248 5.76 -5.42 12.47
C PHE A 248 7.06 -5.78 13.20
N LEU A 249 7.88 -6.68 12.64
CA LEU A 249 9.24 -6.91 13.12
C LEU A 249 10.09 -5.64 12.97
N LYS A 250 10.56 -5.09 14.09
CA LYS A 250 11.31 -3.82 14.10
C LYS A 250 12.67 -3.88 13.43
N ASP A 251 13.36 -5.02 13.51
CA ASP A 251 14.60 -5.26 12.77
C ASP A 251 14.26 -5.53 11.29
N PRO A 252 14.58 -4.61 10.35
CA PRO A 252 14.22 -4.76 8.95
C PRO A 252 14.91 -5.95 8.27
N LYS A 253 15.96 -6.54 8.88
CA LYS A 253 16.63 -7.75 8.40
C LYS A 253 15.94 -9.05 8.85
N LYS A 254 15.01 -8.97 9.80
CA LYS A 254 14.18 -10.09 10.29
C LYS A 254 12.74 -9.99 9.79
N ARG A 255 12.28 -8.78 9.45
CA ARG A 255 10.98 -8.53 8.79
C ARG A 255 10.89 -9.35 7.50
N TRP A 256 9.76 -10.01 7.30
CA TRP A 256 9.56 -10.88 6.14
C TRP A 256 9.49 -10.08 4.84
N THR A 257 9.89 -10.69 3.72
CA THR A 257 9.75 -10.08 2.40
C THR A 257 8.34 -10.27 1.84
N ALA A 258 7.97 -9.52 0.80
CA ALA A 258 6.70 -9.74 0.08
C ALA A 258 6.57 -11.20 -0.43
N GLU A 259 7.67 -11.82 -0.84
CA GLU A 259 7.72 -13.22 -1.29
C GLU A 259 7.43 -14.22 -0.16
N MET A 260 8.01 -14.00 1.02
CA MET A 260 7.71 -14.84 2.20
C MET A 260 6.26 -14.67 2.65
N LEU A 261 5.71 -13.45 2.57
CA LEU A 261 4.33 -13.15 2.94
C LEU A 261 3.30 -13.65 1.94
N LEU A 262 3.62 -13.74 0.64
CA LEU A 262 2.77 -14.41 -0.37
C LEU A 262 2.53 -15.89 -0.02
N ASN A 263 3.51 -16.54 0.60
CA ASN A 263 3.45 -17.94 1.01
C ASN A 263 2.89 -18.14 2.44
N HIS A 264 2.39 -17.09 3.10
CA HIS A 264 1.85 -17.16 4.46
C HIS A 264 0.46 -17.84 4.48
N PRO A 265 0.10 -18.65 5.48
CA PRO A 265 -1.23 -19.29 5.59
C PRO A 265 -2.41 -18.32 5.38
N PHE A 266 -2.39 -17.17 6.06
CA PHE A 266 -3.32 -16.05 5.90
C PHE A 266 -3.59 -15.61 4.44
N ILE A 267 -2.65 -15.82 3.52
CA ILE A 267 -2.74 -15.43 2.11
C ILE A 267 -3.08 -16.63 1.22
N ASN A 268 -2.56 -17.82 1.54
CA ASN A 268 -2.81 -19.07 0.81
C ASN A 268 -4.25 -19.59 0.96
N THR A 269 -4.97 -19.21 2.03
CA THR A 269 -6.42 -19.48 2.18
C THR A 269 -7.28 -18.94 1.03
N VAL A 270 -6.79 -17.93 0.29
CA VAL A 270 -7.47 -17.38 -0.89
C VAL A 270 -7.33 -18.32 -2.09
N THR A 271 -6.11 -18.79 -2.36
CA THR A 271 -5.77 -19.58 -3.55
C THR A 271 -6.64 -20.84 -3.64
N TYR A 272 -6.75 -21.61 -2.55
CA TYR A 272 -7.60 -22.80 -2.49
C TYR A 272 -9.10 -22.51 -2.71
N LYS A 273 -9.57 -21.31 -2.36
CA LYS A 273 -10.98 -20.91 -2.56
C LYS A 273 -11.24 -20.46 -4.00
N GLU A 274 -10.34 -19.68 -4.60
CA GLU A 274 -10.48 -19.30 -6.01
C GLU A 274 -10.30 -20.50 -6.96
N GLU A 275 -9.45 -21.48 -6.61
CA GLU A 275 -9.36 -22.75 -7.34
C GLU A 275 -10.62 -23.62 -7.19
N ALA A 276 -11.24 -23.64 -6.00
CA ALA A 276 -12.51 -24.34 -5.78
C ALA A 276 -13.68 -23.66 -6.49
N GLU A 277 -13.84 -22.33 -6.36
CA GLU A 277 -14.88 -21.55 -7.05
C GLU A 277 -14.80 -21.71 -8.58
N ASN A 278 -13.60 -21.69 -9.16
CA ASN A 278 -13.40 -21.93 -10.60
C ASN A 278 -13.65 -23.39 -11.03
N GLN A 279 -13.71 -24.36 -10.10
CA GLN A 279 -14.08 -25.74 -10.39
C GLN A 279 -15.57 -26.03 -10.23
N ILE A 280 -16.34 -25.16 -9.57
CA ILE A 280 -17.81 -25.24 -9.48
C ILE A 280 -18.43 -24.66 -10.77
N SER A 281 -18.14 -25.31 -11.88
CA SER A 281 -18.91 -25.19 -13.12
C SER A 281 -19.95 -26.32 -13.13
N PRO A 282 -21.27 -26.03 -13.05
CA PRO A 282 -22.30 -27.07 -12.96
C PRO A 282 -22.22 -28.04 -14.15
N ARG A 283 -21.96 -29.32 -13.86
CA ARG A 283 -21.87 -30.36 -14.89
C ARG A 283 -23.22 -30.93 -15.31
N ASP A 284 -24.26 -30.70 -14.52
CA ASP A 284 -25.63 -31.10 -14.79
C ASP A 284 -26.62 -30.00 -14.30
N PRO A 285 -27.71 -29.70 -15.02
CA PRO A 285 -28.76 -28.79 -14.56
C PRO A 285 -29.59 -29.27 -13.35
N PHE A 286 -29.42 -30.52 -12.89
CA PHE A 286 -30.25 -31.14 -11.85
C PHE A 286 -29.53 -31.45 -10.52
N ASP A 287 -28.23 -31.13 -10.38
CA ASP A 287 -27.50 -31.25 -9.11
C ASP A 287 -27.95 -30.16 -8.10
N PHE A 288 -28.98 -30.46 -7.32
CA PHE A 288 -29.33 -29.71 -6.12
C PHE A 288 -28.61 -30.32 -4.90
N PRO A 289 -27.85 -29.53 -4.10
CA PRO A 289 -27.28 -30.04 -2.85
C PRO A 289 -28.38 -30.48 -1.88
N ASP A 290 -28.30 -31.72 -1.41
CA ASP A 290 -29.35 -32.34 -0.61
C ASP A 290 -29.61 -31.64 0.74
N TRP A 291 -30.88 -31.62 1.13
CA TRP A 291 -31.37 -31.00 2.36
C TRP A 291 -31.18 -31.96 3.54
N GLU A 292 -30.00 -31.94 4.18
CA GLU A 292 -29.82 -32.56 5.49
C GLU A 292 -30.23 -31.61 6.63
N SER A 293 -30.77 -32.18 7.72
CA SER A 293 -31.43 -31.43 8.80
C SER A 293 -31.11 -31.98 10.18
N GLN A 294 -30.65 -31.08 11.07
CA GLN A 294 -30.66 -31.23 12.55
C GLN A 294 -29.68 -32.31 13.11
N GLN A 295 -29.23 -32.27 14.37
CA GLN A 295 -29.40 -31.29 15.46
C GLN A 295 -28.17 -31.28 16.43
N SER A 296 -28.24 -30.43 17.46
CA SER A 296 -27.19 -30.14 18.46
C SER A 296 -27.19 -31.02 19.71
N SER A 297 -26.03 -31.16 20.37
CA SER A 297 -25.90 -31.39 21.83
C SER A 297 -24.54 -30.90 22.36
N GLU A 298 -24.35 -30.82 23.69
CA GLU A 298 -23.36 -29.94 24.35
C GLU A 298 -22.40 -30.64 25.34
N SER A 299 -21.26 -29.97 25.62
CA SER A 299 -20.47 -30.03 26.89
C SER A 299 -19.58 -31.29 27.14
N SER A 300 -18.59 -31.35 28.05
CA SER A 300 -18.13 -30.43 29.13
C SER A 300 -16.66 -30.72 29.60
N THR A 301 -16.02 -29.77 30.33
CA THR A 301 -14.92 -29.91 31.36
C THR A 301 -13.52 -30.49 31.01
N GLU A 302 -12.37 -30.22 31.69
CA GLU A 302 -11.82 -29.12 32.55
C GLU A 302 -10.33 -29.40 32.97
N PHE A 303 -9.59 -28.44 33.59
CA PHE A 303 -8.23 -28.50 34.24
C PHE A 303 -6.94 -28.78 33.37
N ASP A 304 -5.67 -28.74 33.84
CA ASP A 304 -4.78 -27.66 34.42
C ASP A 304 -3.34 -28.27 34.69
N CYS A 305 -2.17 -27.63 34.99
CA CYS A 305 -1.62 -26.26 34.96
C CYS A 305 -0.05 -26.20 35.14
N TRP A 306 0.54 -24.98 35.27
CA TRP A 306 1.80 -24.53 35.97
C TRP A 306 3.26 -24.67 35.40
N ILE A 307 3.87 -23.49 35.11
CA ILE A 307 5.17 -22.88 35.58
C ILE A 307 6.57 -23.51 35.27
N GLY A 308 7.50 -22.64 34.81
CA GLY A 308 8.99 -22.75 34.84
C GLY A 308 9.67 -21.38 34.51
N ASP A 309 10.91 -21.09 34.99
CA ASP A 309 11.48 -19.72 35.09
C ASP A 309 13.03 -19.59 34.90
N GLY A 310 13.56 -18.37 34.67
CA GLY A 310 14.99 -17.95 34.58
C GLY A 310 15.55 -17.76 33.14
N SER A 311 16.23 -16.69 32.67
CA SER A 311 17.19 -15.67 33.20
C SER A 311 18.68 -16.12 33.21
N GLU A 312 19.74 -15.33 32.90
CA GLU A 312 19.89 -13.96 32.31
C GLU A 312 21.35 -13.70 31.75
N PHE A 313 21.63 -12.48 31.25
CA PHE A 313 22.92 -11.71 31.20
C PHE A 313 23.94 -11.67 30.01
N LEU A 314 24.17 -10.42 29.54
CA LEU A 314 25.47 -9.74 29.22
C LEU A 314 26.31 -10.11 27.95
N SER A 315 27.07 -9.20 27.28
CA SER A 315 27.36 -7.75 27.49
C SER A 315 27.90 -7.02 26.22
N GLY A 316 27.93 -5.68 26.24
CA GLY A 316 28.73 -4.80 25.36
C GLY A 316 27.98 -4.22 24.14
N SER A 317 28.16 -2.96 23.70
CA SER A 317 28.98 -1.82 24.18
C SER A 317 28.28 -0.50 23.76
N PRO A 318 28.59 0.68 24.36
CA PRO A 318 27.68 1.84 24.30
C PRO A 318 27.63 2.52 22.92
N SER A 319 26.42 2.63 22.35
CA SER A 319 26.13 3.48 21.20
C SER A 319 25.46 4.79 21.64
N ILE A 320 25.68 5.88 20.88
CA ILE A 320 25.16 7.22 21.20
C ILE A 320 23.62 7.18 21.29
N PRO A 321 22.99 7.68 22.37
CA PRO A 321 21.54 7.56 22.58
C PRO A 321 20.68 8.07 21.41
N PRO A 322 19.58 7.39 21.04
CA PRO A 322 18.69 7.82 19.95
C PRO A 322 18.15 9.24 20.12
N ALA A 323 17.82 9.65 21.35
CA ALA A 323 17.34 11.00 21.66
C ALA A 323 18.32 12.10 21.22
N THR A 324 19.64 11.86 21.32
CA THR A 324 20.68 12.81 20.89
C THR A 324 20.74 12.95 19.36
N ARG A 325 20.33 11.91 18.61
CA ARG A 325 20.26 11.92 17.14
C ARG A 325 18.96 12.52 16.64
N LEU A 326 17.85 12.27 17.32
CA LEU A 326 16.55 12.92 17.04
C LEU A 326 16.59 14.43 17.32
N GLY A 327 17.42 14.88 18.28
CA GLY A 327 17.77 16.30 18.42
C GLY A 327 18.51 16.91 17.22
N GLN A 328 19.17 16.09 16.38
CA GLN A 328 19.82 16.52 15.13
C GLN A 328 18.89 16.41 13.90
N LEU A 329 17.76 15.70 14.02
CA LEU A 329 16.68 15.71 13.02
C LEU A 329 15.79 16.98 13.14
N LEU A 330 16.04 17.84 14.13
CA LEU A 330 15.48 19.19 14.25
C LEU A 330 16.36 20.25 13.55
N THR A 331 17.00 19.90 12.42
CA THR A 331 17.70 20.86 11.56
C THR A 331 16.71 21.74 10.79
N ASP A 332 17.17 22.91 10.30
CA ASP A 332 16.35 23.84 9.51
C ASP A 332 15.81 23.26 8.18
N LEU A 333 16.30 22.07 7.79
CA LEU A 333 15.78 21.27 6.69
C LEU A 333 14.47 20.59 7.09
N LYS A 334 13.35 21.32 6.93
CA LYS A 334 12.00 20.76 7.04
C LYS A 334 11.86 19.49 6.17
N PRO A 335 11.43 18.33 6.73
CA PRO A 335 11.16 17.14 5.93
C PRO A 335 10.06 17.40 4.90
N ASN A 336 10.18 16.83 3.71
CA ASN A 336 9.34 17.16 2.56
C ASN A 336 7.99 16.40 2.57
N TRP A 337 7.17 16.64 3.58
CA TRP A 337 5.83 16.08 3.74
C TRP A 337 4.83 16.46 2.62
N SER A 338 5.20 17.40 1.74
CA SER A 338 4.27 18.07 0.82
C SER A 338 3.68 17.17 -0.26
N VAL A 339 4.32 16.04 -0.58
CA VAL A 339 3.88 15.16 -1.68
C VAL A 339 2.77 14.22 -1.21
N SER A 340 3.03 13.45 -0.15
CA SER A 340 2.25 12.27 0.22
C SER A 340 0.86 12.55 0.77
N SER A 341 0.70 13.56 1.62
CA SER A 341 -0.55 13.85 2.33
C SER A 341 -1.54 14.75 1.55
N SER A 342 -1.20 15.11 0.31
CA SER A 342 -1.83 16.24 -0.39
C SER A 342 -3.06 15.91 -1.26
N TRP A 343 -3.32 14.64 -1.58
CA TRP A 343 -4.33 14.25 -2.58
C TRP A 343 -5.79 14.41 -2.10
N VAL A 344 -6.39 15.55 -2.43
CA VAL A 344 -7.82 15.83 -2.25
C VAL A 344 -8.60 15.35 -3.47
N LYS A 345 -9.54 14.42 -3.28
CA LYS A 345 -10.51 14.01 -4.31
C LYS A 345 -11.56 15.09 -4.55
N VAL A 346 -11.82 15.39 -5.83
CA VAL A 346 -12.86 16.32 -6.25
C VAL A 346 -13.98 15.53 -6.92
N ARG A 347 -14.97 15.14 -6.09
CA ARG A 347 -16.13 14.34 -6.49
C ARG A 347 -17.06 15.12 -7.43
#